data_AF-A0A1Y1SYI0-F1
#
_entry.id   AF-A0A1Y1SYI0-F1
#
_cell.length_a   1.000
_cell.length_b   1.000
_cell.length_c   1.000
_cell.angle_alpha   90.00
_cell.angle_beta   90.00
_cell.angle_gamma   90.00
#
_symmetry.space_group_name_H-M   'P 1'
#
loop_
_entity.id
_entity.type
_entity.pdbx_description
1 polymer ?
#
loop_
_entity_poly.entity_id
_entity_poly.type
_entity_poly.pdbx_seq_one_letter_code
_entity_poly.pdbx_strand_id
1 'polypeptide(L)'
;MIRENEIEGLKKRIGSNHIAKISIYFNQHMIFNKFNQPFSTTYISRVFNGNMPNKKVEDGIWRFAEDLKKQEERDAKRKAEILEPVKLPTDED
;
A
#
# COMPACT_ATOMS: atom_id res chain seq x y z
N MET A 1 13.35 -6.48 10.05
CA MET A 1 12.37 -7.58 10.16
C MET A 1 11.08 -6.99 10.69
N ILE A 2 9.95 -7.33 10.05
CA ILE A 2 8.62 -6.85 10.43
C ILE A 2 8.17 -7.62 11.69
N ARG A 3 7.69 -6.89 12.70
CA ARG A 3 7.22 -7.42 13.99
C ARG A 3 5.73 -7.79 13.94
N GLU A 4 5.29 -8.68 14.83
CA GLU A 4 3.90 -9.17 14.85
C GLU A 4 2.83 -8.08 14.89
N ASN A 5 3.03 -7.04 15.70
CA ASN A 5 2.13 -5.89 15.78
C ASN A 5 2.07 -5.10 14.45
N GLU A 6 3.18 -5.02 13.73
CA GLU A 6 3.26 -4.39 12.42
C GLU A 6 2.57 -5.25 11.35
N ILE A 7 2.70 -6.58 11.44
CA ILE A 7 2.05 -7.54 10.52
C ILE A 7 0.54 -7.35 10.55
N GLU A 8 -0.07 -7.26 11.74
CA GLU A 8 -1.51 -7.07 11.85
C GLU A 8 -1.97 -5.75 11.23
N GLY A 9 -1.24 -4.67 11.48
CA GLY A 9 -1.51 -3.36 10.87
C GLY A 9 -1.41 -3.38 9.34
N LEU A 10 -0.38 -4.04 8.80
CA LEU A 10 -0.18 -4.20 7.36
C LEU A 10 -1.28 -5.07 6.73
N LYS A 11 -1.69 -6.17 7.38
CA LYS A 11 -2.80 -7.01 6.91
C LYS A 11 -4.11 -6.24 6.84
N LYS A 12 -4.42 -5.44 7.85
CA LYS A 12 -5.63 -4.59 7.86
C LYS A 12 -5.61 -3.56 6.74
N ARG A 13 -4.47 -2.90 6.52
CA ARG A 13 -4.34 -1.86 5.49
C ARG A 13 -4.34 -2.41 4.07
N ILE A 14 -3.54 -3.44 3.79
CA ILE A 14 -3.43 -4.02 2.45
C ILE A 14 -4.67 -4.88 2.10
N GLY A 15 -5.25 -5.51 3.12
CA GLY A 15 -6.45 -6.34 3.02
C GLY A 15 -6.19 -7.75 2.51
N SER A 16 -7.24 -8.38 1.99
CA SER A 16 -7.16 -9.72 1.41
C SER A 16 -6.19 -9.79 0.23
N ASN A 17 -5.65 -10.98 -0.03
CA ASN A 17 -4.67 -11.23 -1.10
C ASN A 17 -3.43 -10.32 -1.03
N HIS A 18 -3.04 -9.88 0.18
CA HIS A 18 -1.93 -8.95 0.40
C HIS A 18 -0.63 -9.38 -0.29
N ILE A 19 -0.26 -10.66 -0.25
CA ILE A 19 0.96 -11.15 -0.92
C ILE A 19 0.91 -10.95 -2.45
N ALA A 20 -0.25 -11.21 -3.08
CA ALA A 20 -0.41 -10.98 -4.51
C ALA A 20 -0.34 -9.49 -4.84
N LYS A 21 -0.98 -8.63 -4.03
CA LYS A 21 -0.92 -7.17 -4.19
C LYS A 21 0.50 -6.63 -4.03
N ILE A 22 1.24 -7.10 -3.02
CA ILE A 22 2.64 -6.74 -2.80
C ILE A 22 3.48 -7.16 -4.01
N SER A 23 3.29 -8.38 -4.53
CA SER A 23 3.99 -8.86 -5.71
C SER A 23 3.73 -7.98 -6.94
N ILE A 24 2.47 -7.61 -7.19
CA ILE A 24 2.11 -6.69 -8.28
C ILE A 24 2.79 -5.33 -8.10
N TYR A 25 2.72 -4.74 -6.91
CA TYR A 25 3.37 -3.47 -6.60
C TYR A 25 4.90 -3.56 -6.83
N PHE A 26 5.54 -4.65 -6.40
CA PHE A 26 6.97 -4.85 -6.59
C PHE A 26 7.34 -4.87 -8.07
N ASN A 27 6.52 -5.51 -8.91
CA ASN A 27 6.73 -5.52 -10.36
C ASN A 27 6.56 -4.12 -10.97
N GLN A 28 5.50 -3.40 -10.58
CA GLN A 28 5.24 -2.04 -11.06
C GLN A 28 6.38 -1.06 -10.70
N HIS A 29 7.02 -1.26 -9.55
CA HIS A 29 8.09 -0.40 -9.04
C HIS A 29 9.49 -0.99 -9.24
N MET A 30 9.64 -2.06 -10.04
CA MET A 30 10.91 -2.74 -10.33
C MET A 30 11.72 -3.15 -9.08
N ILE A 31 11.02 -3.52 -8.00
CA ILE A 31 11.62 -4.04 -6.76
C ILE A 31 11.97 -5.51 -6.96
N PHE A 32 13.12 -5.75 -7.60
CA PHE A 32 13.59 -7.09 -7.97
C PHE A 32 14.70 -7.63 -7.08
N ASN A 33 14.97 -8.92 -7.18
CA ASN A 33 16.08 -9.56 -6.49
C ASN A 33 17.44 -9.16 -7.11
N LYS A 34 18.53 -9.71 -6.58
CA LYS A 34 19.91 -9.42 -7.06
C LYS A 34 20.18 -9.86 -8.50
N PHE A 35 19.35 -10.74 -9.05
CA PHE A 35 19.41 -11.22 -10.44
C PHE A 35 18.46 -10.44 -11.35
N ASN A 36 17.90 -9.32 -10.89
CA ASN A 36 16.93 -8.51 -11.60
C ASN A 36 15.64 -9.27 -11.96
N GLN A 37 15.28 -10.27 -11.16
CA GLN A 37 14.04 -11.04 -11.31
C GLN A 37 13.03 -10.70 -10.21
N PRO A 38 11.73 -10.86 -10.47
CA PRO A 38 10.70 -10.70 -9.44
C PRO A 38 10.94 -11.62 -8.24
N PHE A 39 10.63 -11.12 -7.04
CA PHE A 39 10.59 -11.98 -5.86
C PHE A 39 9.42 -12.96 -5.95
N SER A 40 9.63 -14.22 -5.54
CA SER A 40 8.52 -15.18 -5.47
C SER A 40 7.54 -14.81 -4.35
N THR A 41 6.27 -15.15 -4.55
CA THR A 41 5.21 -14.93 -3.55
C THR A 41 5.52 -15.63 -2.23
N THR A 42 6.09 -16.83 -2.27
CA THR A 42 6.54 -17.56 -1.08
C THR A 42 7.62 -16.79 -0.32
N TYR A 43 8.58 -16.20 -1.04
CA TYR A 43 9.65 -15.41 -0.41
C TYR A 43 9.08 -14.14 0.24
N ILE A 44 8.24 -13.39 -0.49
CA ILE A 44 7.55 -12.21 0.03
C ILE A 44 6.74 -12.57 1.28
N SER A 45 6.01 -13.69 1.27
CA SER A 45 5.23 -14.17 2.41
C SER A 45 6.09 -14.45 3.64
N ARG A 46 7.27 -15.07 3.47
CA ARG A 46 8.19 -15.33 4.59
C ARG A 46 8.73 -14.03 5.19
N VAL A 47 9.08 -13.05 4.36
CA VAL A 47 9.55 -11.75 4.84
C VAL A 47 8.41 -10.96 5.51
N PHE A 48 7.24 -10.93 4.88
CA PHE A 48 6.05 -10.24 5.40
C PHE A 48 5.65 -10.77 6.78
N ASN A 49 5.70 -12.09 6.98
CA ASN A 49 5.36 -12.70 8.27
C ASN A 49 6.51 -12.66 9.30
N GLY A 50 7.61 -11.95 9.04
CA GLY A 50 8.73 -11.86 9.97
C GLY A 50 9.57 -13.13 10.10
N ASN A 51 9.35 -14.15 9.27
CA ASN A 51 10.10 -15.41 9.31
C ASN A 51 11.51 -15.28 8.69
N MET A 52 11.75 -14.24 7.90
CA MET A 52 13.03 -14.00 7.25
C MET A 52 13.28 -12.49 7.11
N PRO A 53 14.48 -12.00 7.48
CA PRO A 53 14.81 -10.60 7.26
C PRO A 53 15.22 -10.37 5.81
N ASN A 54 14.68 -9.32 5.19
CA ASN A 54 15.20 -8.80 3.92
C ASN A 54 14.84 -7.32 3.79
N LYS A 55 15.81 -6.45 4.00
CA LYS A 55 15.60 -5.00 4.01
C LYS A 55 14.93 -4.48 2.74
N LYS A 56 15.33 -4.95 1.55
CA LYS A 56 14.74 -4.49 0.28
C LYS A 56 13.26 -4.85 0.17
N VAL A 57 12.88 -6.05 0.59
CA VAL A 57 11.49 -6.50 0.59
C VAL A 57 10.69 -5.80 1.70
N GLU A 58 11.26 -5.65 2.89
CA GLU A 58 10.64 -4.93 4.00
C GLU A 58 10.35 -3.47 3.64
N ASP A 59 11.34 -2.74 3.12
CA ASP A 59 11.20 -1.35 2.68
C ASP A 59 10.16 -1.24 1.56
N GLY A 60 10.12 -2.20 0.63
CA GLY A 60 9.11 -2.26 -0.42
C GLY A 60 7.69 -2.45 0.11
N ILE A 61 7.50 -3.30 1.12
CA ILE A 61 6.19 -3.53 1.78
C ILE A 61 5.74 -2.27 2.50
N TRP A 62 6.65 -1.60 3.23
CA TRP A 62 6.34 -0.35 3.92
C TRP A 62 5.96 0.76 2.95
N ARG A 63 6.72 0.92 1.87
CA ARG A 63 6.42 1.88 0.82
C ARG A 63 5.04 1.65 0.20
N PHE A 64 4.69 0.38 -0.06
CA PHE A 64 3.35 0.06 -0.55
C PHE A 64 2.26 0.45 0.45
N ALA A 65 2.45 0.16 1.74
CA ALA A 65 1.50 0.53 2.77
C ALA A 65 1.36 2.06 2.95
N GLU A 66 2.44 2.81 2.75
CA GLU A 66 2.41 4.27 2.74
C GLU A 66 1.67 4.84 1.52
N ASP A 67 1.90 4.27 0.33
CA ASP A 67 1.24 4.70 -0.89
C ASP A 67 -0.27 4.44 -0.84
N LEU A 68 -0.69 3.31 -0.25
CA LEU A 68 -2.10 3.03 0.04
C LEU A 68 -2.70 4.09 0.97
N LYS A 69 -2.02 4.43 2.06
CA LYS A 69 -2.46 5.48 2.99
C LYS A 69 -2.64 6.82 2.27
N LYS A 70 -1.66 7.23 1.45
CA LYS A 70 -1.74 8.47 0.67
C LYS A 70 -2.87 8.44 -0.37
N GLN A 71 -3.20 7.27 -0.90
CA GLN A 71 -4.34 7.13 -1.80
C GLN A 71 -5.66 7.32 -1.05
N GLU A 72 -5.82 6.67 0.11
CA GLU A 72 -7.00 6.83 0.98
C GLU A 72 -7.22 8.29 1.40
N GLU A 73 -6.15 9.00 1.77
CA GLU A 73 -6.20 10.43 2.12
C GLU A 73 -6.65 11.30 0.94
N ARG A 74 -6.20 11.00 -0.29
CA ARG A 74 -6.61 11.72 -1.50
C ARG A 74 -8.06 11.45 -1.85
N ASP A 75 -8.50 10.20 -1.74
CA ASP A 75 -9.88 9.80 -2.04
C ASP A 75 -10.86 10.37 -1.01
N ALA A 76 -10.46 10.45 0.28
CA ALA A 76 -11.24 11.11 1.32
C ALA A 76 -11.42 12.62 1.05
N LYS A 77 -10.35 13.32 0.65
CA LYS A 77 -10.41 14.75 0.26
C LYS A 77 -11.37 14.97 -0.91
N ARG A 78 -11.23 14.18 -1.98
CA ARG A 78 -12.13 14.27 -3.15
C ARG A 78 -13.60 14.05 -2.79
N LYS A 79 -13.88 13.09 -1.90
CA LYS A 79 -15.25 12.85 -1.44
C LYS A 79 -15.79 14.04 -0.65
N ALA A 80 -14.97 14.68 0.19
CA ALA A 80 -15.37 15.87 0.92
C ALA A 80 -15.68 17.05 -0.04
N GLU A 81 -14.82 17.29 -1.02
CA GLU A 81 -15.01 18.35 -2.04
C GLU A 81 -16.29 18.16 -2.87
N ILE A 82 -16.67 16.92 -3.20
CA ILE A 82 -17.91 16.62 -3.96
C ILE A 82 -19.17 16.80 -3.09
N LEU A 83 -19.05 16.63 -1.77
CA LEU A 83 -20.15 16.76 -0.81
C LEU A 83 -20.35 18.20 -0.32
N GLU A 84 -19.44 19.13 -0.64
CA GLU A 84 -19.68 20.55 -0.39
C GLU A 84 -20.82 21.03 -1.29
N PRO A 85 -21.93 21.55 -0.72
CA PRO A 85 -23.03 22.04 -1.53
C PRO A 85 -22.51 23.18 -2.40
N VAL A 86 -22.69 23.05 -3.71
CA VAL A 86 -22.52 24.15 -4.66
C VAL A 86 -23.37 25.31 -4.13
N LYS A 87 -22.71 26.35 -3.60
CA LYS A 87 -23.36 27.64 -3.40
C LYS A 87 -23.71 28.14 -4.80
N LEU A 88 -24.94 27.83 -5.23
CA LEU A 88 -25.52 28.44 -6.41
C LEU A 88 -25.41 29.96 -6.20
N PRO A 89 -24.90 30.72 -7.18
CA PRO A 89 -25.03 32.16 -7.13
C PRO A 89 -26.53 32.44 -7.08
N THR A 90 -27.00 32.97 -5.96
CA THR A 90 -28.29 33.64 -5.93
C THR A 90 -28.14 34.88 -6.79
N ASP A 91 -28.69 34.82 -7.99
CA ASP A 91 -28.99 36.01 -8.78
C ASP A 91 -29.90 36.90 -7.91
N GLU A 92 -29.33 37.98 -7.37
CA GLU A 92 -30.13 39.08 -6.84
C GLU A 92 -30.31 40.12 -7.97
N ASP A 93 -31.57 40.36 -8.32
CA ASP A 93 -32.11 41.31 -9.30
C ASP A 93 -31.63 42.76 -9.13
#